data_AF-E3CW16-F1
#
_entry.id   AF-E3CW16-F1
#
_cell.length_a   1.000
_cell.length_b   1.000
_cell.length_c   1.000
_cell.angle_alpha   90.00
_cell.angle_beta   90.00
_cell.angle_gamma   90.00
#
_symmetry.space_group_name_H-M   'P 1'
#
loop_
_entity.id
_entity.type
_entity.pdbx_description
1 polymer ?
#
loop_
_entity_poly.entity_id
_entity_poly.type
_entity_poly.pdbx_seq_one_letter_code
_entity_poly.pdbx_strand_id
1 'polypeptide(L)'
;MRKARKSSGKEVTDLNQLFLGFLGLEEPWFIQSIEWDPLEGRVDLHVSFREGTRFPCPKCGGSHPVHDCLERTWRHLNLFQHKTYLHARVPRTECPEHGVHQIAVPWGEERSGFTLLFEAFVMELAPLLPVKEISRVLGETDTRLWRIIRRHVDRFLATQDLTGLRRVGVDETSYRRGHRYVTAFVDLDRGHAIWVTEGKGKAVLARFAAYLTSRGVAPSVITDFTLDMSEAFIQGIGENFPQARLTFDKFHVIKMMNEAVDQVRREERRGAEELTGSRYLWLYNPESLSPKQQAALTAPACLKEHPQDPKGLRPEAPPAGVLREGPALGDRVAETLVLASQPQPPGTGQEAGPNHQESLGGGPESHPNRDRQRHPGGTQQPLQGRLGESPRLPHLHLCGSELFTGQR
;
A
#
# COMPACT_ATOMS: atom_id res chain seq x y z
N MET A 1 -61.57 -12.80 12.42
CA MET A 1 -61.22 -11.66 11.54
C MET A 1 -60.35 -10.66 12.31
N ARG A 2 -59.02 -10.73 12.17
CA ARG A 2 -58.10 -9.71 12.71
C ARG A 2 -57.76 -8.76 11.56
N LYS A 3 -58.16 -7.48 11.71
CA LYS A 3 -57.88 -6.42 10.74
C LYS A 3 -56.38 -6.19 10.65
N ALA A 4 -55.83 -6.33 9.45
CA ALA A 4 -54.48 -5.89 9.11
C ALA A 4 -54.38 -4.36 9.33
N ARG A 5 -53.45 -3.93 10.19
CA ARG A 5 -53.11 -2.52 10.35
C ARG A 5 -52.30 -2.09 9.13
N LYS A 6 -52.86 -1.17 8.36
CA LYS A 6 -52.23 -0.48 7.24
C LYS A 6 -51.40 0.67 7.80
N SER A 7 -50.10 0.45 8.03
CA SER A 7 -49.11 1.50 8.34
C SER A 7 -48.15 1.61 7.15
N SER A 8 -48.45 2.45 6.15
CA SER A 8 -47.76 2.35 4.85
C SER A 8 -47.54 3.68 4.13
N GLY A 9 -47.02 4.74 4.79
CA GLY A 9 -46.70 5.98 4.06
C GLY A 9 -45.72 6.95 4.71
N LYS A 10 -45.85 7.23 6.01
CA LYS A 10 -44.98 8.24 6.67
C LYS A 10 -43.57 7.75 6.99
N GLU A 11 -43.40 6.53 7.51
CA GLU A 11 -42.08 6.00 7.90
C GLU A 11 -41.16 5.69 6.70
N VAL A 12 -41.73 5.25 5.57
CA VAL A 12 -40.97 4.94 4.34
C VAL A 12 -40.39 6.21 3.69
N THR A 13 -41.08 7.34 3.84
CA THR A 13 -40.61 8.64 3.32
C THR A 13 -39.39 9.13 4.11
N ASP A 14 -39.32 8.83 5.40
CA ASP A 14 -38.20 9.22 6.27
C ASP A 14 -36.93 8.42 5.98
N LEU A 15 -37.05 7.09 5.82
CA LEU A 15 -35.91 6.23 5.52
C LEU A 15 -35.29 6.52 4.14
N ASN A 16 -36.12 6.75 3.12
CA ASN A 16 -35.63 7.11 1.79
C ASN A 16 -34.92 8.47 1.79
N GLN A 17 -35.43 9.45 2.54
CA GLN A 17 -34.78 10.76 2.69
C GLN A 17 -33.46 10.65 3.44
N LEU A 18 -33.40 9.80 4.48
CA LEU A 18 -32.17 9.53 5.21
C LEU A 18 -31.08 8.93 4.30
N PHE A 19 -31.41 7.90 3.52
CA PHE A 19 -30.44 7.29 2.61
C PHE A 19 -30.07 8.20 1.43
N LEU A 20 -30.99 9.03 0.93
CA LEU A 20 -30.65 10.08 -0.04
C LEU A 20 -29.62 11.04 0.54
N GLY A 21 -29.83 11.50 1.78
CA GLY A 21 -28.88 12.35 2.50
C GLY A 21 -27.52 11.68 2.69
N PHE A 22 -27.48 10.41 3.10
CA PHE A 22 -26.21 9.67 3.24
C PHE A 22 -25.47 9.46 1.93
N LEU A 23 -26.20 9.26 0.83
CA LEU A 23 -25.60 9.16 -0.50
C LEU A 23 -25.22 10.53 -1.09
N GLY A 24 -25.58 11.64 -0.43
CA GLY A 24 -25.36 13.00 -0.94
C GLY A 24 -26.14 13.28 -2.23
N LEU A 25 -27.30 12.65 -2.40
CA LEU A 25 -28.12 12.80 -3.59
C LEU A 25 -29.20 13.85 -3.36
N GLU A 26 -29.28 14.76 -4.32
CA GLU A 26 -30.28 15.83 -4.35
C GLU A 26 -31.25 15.61 -5.52
N GLU A 27 -32.34 16.38 -5.55
CA GLU A 27 -33.21 16.46 -6.72
C GLU A 27 -32.35 16.73 -7.98
N PRO A 28 -32.60 16.04 -9.09
CA PRO A 28 -33.81 15.29 -9.42
C PRO A 28 -33.80 13.82 -8.97
N TRP A 29 -32.78 13.37 -8.25
CA TRP A 29 -32.61 11.97 -7.87
C TRP A 29 -33.43 11.63 -6.62
N PHE A 30 -34.01 10.43 -6.59
CA PHE A 30 -34.72 9.92 -5.42
C PHE A 30 -34.56 8.39 -5.29
N ILE A 31 -34.72 7.88 -4.08
CA ILE A 31 -34.76 6.43 -3.83
C ILE A 31 -36.17 5.93 -4.13
N GLN A 32 -36.26 5.07 -5.15
CA GLN A 32 -37.49 4.41 -5.57
C GLN A 32 -37.84 3.23 -4.66
N SER A 33 -36.87 2.39 -4.34
CA SER A 33 -37.03 1.25 -3.43
C SER A 33 -35.72 0.88 -2.74
N ILE A 34 -35.85 0.22 -1.59
CA ILE A 34 -34.76 -0.38 -0.84
C ILE A 34 -35.13 -1.83 -0.62
N GLU A 35 -34.27 -2.74 -1.09
CA GLU A 35 -34.42 -4.17 -0.90
C GLU A 35 -33.32 -4.67 0.03
N TRP A 36 -33.68 -5.53 0.97
CA TRP A 36 -32.74 -6.13 1.92
C TRP A 36 -32.92 -7.63 1.90
N ASP A 37 -31.84 -8.33 1.58
CA ASP A 37 -31.74 -9.77 1.68
C ASP A 37 -30.87 -10.15 2.89
N PRO A 38 -31.47 -10.60 4.01
CA PRO A 38 -30.71 -11.00 5.19
C PRO A 38 -29.92 -12.29 4.99
N LEU A 39 -30.32 -13.18 4.07
CA LEU A 39 -29.66 -14.46 3.82
C LEU A 39 -28.39 -14.27 2.98
N GLU A 40 -28.47 -13.42 1.96
CA GLU A 40 -27.30 -13.04 1.16
C GLU A 40 -26.43 -11.97 1.82
N GLY A 41 -26.92 -11.34 2.89
CA GLY A 41 -26.25 -10.23 3.57
C GLY A 41 -26.11 -9.02 2.66
N ARG A 42 -27.18 -8.67 1.93
CA ARG A 42 -27.15 -7.71 0.82
C ARG A 42 -28.23 -6.64 0.96
N VAL A 43 -27.90 -5.41 0.58
CA VAL A 43 -28.84 -4.29 0.47
C VAL A 43 -28.77 -3.71 -0.94
N ASP A 44 -29.91 -3.53 -1.59
CA ASP A 44 -30.03 -2.97 -2.92
C ASP A 44 -30.84 -1.67 -2.86
N LEU A 45 -30.18 -0.56 -3.19
CA LEU A 45 -30.75 0.78 -3.22
C LEU A 45 -31.09 1.12 -4.68
N HIS A 46 -32.37 1.26 -5.01
CA HIS A 46 -32.81 1.61 -6.35
C HIS A 46 -33.03 3.11 -6.44
N VAL A 47 -32.17 3.80 -7.17
CA VAL A 47 -32.23 5.23 -7.42
C VAL A 47 -32.84 5.50 -8.80
N SER A 48 -33.76 6.45 -8.84
CA SER A 48 -34.38 6.95 -10.05
C SER A 48 -34.35 8.48 -10.05
N PHE A 49 -34.88 9.10 -11.10
CA PHE A 49 -34.96 10.55 -11.26
C PHE A 49 -36.39 10.99 -11.59
N ARG A 50 -36.74 12.24 -11.28
CA ARG A 50 -38.09 12.77 -11.54
C ARG A 50 -38.42 12.78 -13.04
N GLU A 51 -39.64 12.37 -13.40
CA GLU A 51 -40.12 12.47 -14.78
C GLU A 51 -40.12 13.93 -15.26
N GLY A 52 -39.83 14.13 -16.55
CA GLY A 52 -39.71 15.48 -17.14
C GLY A 52 -38.37 16.18 -16.85
N THR A 53 -37.48 15.58 -16.06
CA THR A 53 -36.13 16.11 -15.83
C THR A 53 -35.36 16.19 -17.14
N ARG A 54 -34.61 17.28 -17.30
CA ARG A 54 -33.65 17.47 -18.39
C ARG A 54 -32.24 17.41 -17.82
N PHE A 55 -31.33 16.79 -18.57
CA PHE A 55 -29.95 16.61 -18.13
C PHE A 55 -28.96 17.24 -19.10
N PRO A 56 -27.77 17.65 -18.63
CA PRO A 56 -26.74 18.21 -19.48
C PRO A 56 -26.15 17.15 -20.43
N CYS A 57 -25.90 17.52 -21.68
CA CYS A 57 -25.09 16.72 -22.60
C CYS A 57 -23.65 16.64 -22.05
N PRO A 58 -23.04 15.44 -21.95
CA PRO A 58 -21.65 15.30 -21.48
C PRO A 58 -20.58 16.00 -22.34
N LYS A 59 -20.92 16.42 -23.57
CA LYS A 59 -19.99 17.05 -24.51
C LYS A 59 -20.06 18.57 -24.47
N CYS A 60 -21.26 19.15 -24.60
CA CYS A 60 -21.45 20.62 -24.65
C CYS A 60 -22.13 21.22 -23.42
N GLY A 61 -22.60 20.41 -22.48
CA GLY A 61 -23.32 20.88 -21.28
C GLY A 61 -24.76 21.34 -21.52
N GLY A 62 -25.25 21.36 -22.77
CA GLY A 62 -26.61 21.78 -23.10
C GLY A 62 -27.69 20.92 -22.43
N SER A 63 -28.82 21.52 -22.04
CA SER A 63 -29.91 20.82 -21.33
C SER A 63 -30.90 20.16 -22.29
N HIS A 64 -30.96 18.84 -22.27
CA HIS A 64 -31.73 18.03 -23.21
C HIS A 64 -32.71 17.09 -22.49
N PRO A 65 -33.85 16.74 -23.12
CA PRO A 65 -34.75 15.73 -22.59
C PRO A 65 -34.07 14.36 -22.55
N VAL A 66 -34.56 13.49 -21.66
CA VAL A 66 -34.15 12.08 -21.63
C VAL A 66 -34.72 11.38 -22.87
N HIS A 67 -33.85 10.76 -23.65
CA HIS A 67 -34.23 9.93 -24.78
C HIS A 67 -34.62 8.53 -24.30
N ASP A 68 -33.74 7.89 -23.54
CA ASP A 68 -33.97 6.60 -22.91
C ASP A 68 -33.05 6.40 -21.70
N CYS A 69 -33.02 5.20 -21.11
CA CYS A 69 -32.23 4.91 -19.92
C CYS A 69 -31.53 3.56 -20.03
N LEU A 70 -30.37 3.45 -19.39
CA LEU A 70 -29.64 2.19 -19.21
C LEU A 70 -29.59 1.82 -17.73
N GLU A 71 -30.00 0.60 -17.41
CA GLU A 71 -29.86 0.03 -16.06
C GLU A 71 -28.39 -0.21 -15.75
N ARG A 72 -27.93 0.29 -14.60
CA ARG A 72 -26.56 0.09 -14.12
C ARG A 72 -26.54 -0.14 -12.62
N THR A 73 -25.53 -0.89 -12.20
CA THR A 73 -25.30 -1.24 -10.80
C THR A 73 -23.89 -0.83 -10.39
N TRP A 74 -23.77 -0.24 -9.20
CA TRP A 74 -22.51 0.05 -8.55
C TRP A 74 -22.45 -0.64 -7.20
N ARG A 75 -21.29 -1.22 -6.90
CA ARG A 75 -20.97 -1.63 -5.54
C ARG A 75 -20.68 -0.39 -4.71
N HIS A 76 -21.45 -0.20 -3.63
CA HIS A 76 -21.30 0.89 -2.67
C HIS A 76 -20.58 0.43 -1.39
N LEU A 77 -20.31 1.33 -0.44
CA LEU A 77 -19.84 0.95 0.90
C LEU A 77 -20.84 0.02 1.58
N ASN A 78 -20.37 -0.84 2.49
CA ASN A 78 -21.28 -1.68 3.26
C ASN A 78 -22.14 -0.82 4.18
N LEU A 79 -23.45 -1.09 4.17
CA LEU A 79 -24.33 -0.67 5.24
C LEU A 79 -24.24 -1.71 6.36
N PHE A 80 -23.53 -1.36 7.43
CA PHE A 80 -23.14 -2.28 8.50
C PHE A 80 -22.36 -3.49 7.94
N GLN A 81 -22.79 -4.71 8.23
CA GLN A 81 -22.21 -5.94 7.70
C GLN A 81 -22.70 -6.32 6.29
N HIS A 82 -23.66 -5.58 5.72
CA HIS A 82 -24.32 -5.96 4.47
C HIS A 82 -23.66 -5.32 3.26
N LYS A 83 -23.42 -6.13 2.21
CA LYS A 83 -22.93 -5.62 0.93
C LYS A 83 -24.01 -4.78 0.27
N THR A 84 -23.71 -3.52 0.01
CA THR A 84 -24.67 -2.60 -0.58
C THR A 84 -24.38 -2.36 -2.05
N TYR A 85 -25.44 -2.37 -2.85
CA TYR A 85 -25.41 -2.06 -4.28
C TYR A 85 -26.39 -0.93 -4.57
N LEU A 86 -25.94 0.00 -5.39
CA LEU A 86 -26.75 1.08 -5.93
C LEU A 86 -27.17 0.69 -7.34
N HIS A 87 -28.46 0.61 -7.61
CA HIS A 87 -29.02 0.41 -8.93
C HIS A 87 -29.61 1.71 -9.42
N ALA A 88 -29.35 2.09 -10.66
CA ALA A 88 -30.00 3.25 -11.25
C ALA A 88 -30.26 3.09 -12.74
N ARG A 89 -31.39 3.65 -13.15
CA ARG A 89 -31.74 3.91 -14.54
C ARG A 89 -31.02 5.18 -14.98
N VAL A 90 -29.85 5.03 -15.60
CA VAL A 90 -29.05 6.19 -16.01
C VAL A 90 -29.60 6.77 -17.31
N PRO A 91 -30.00 8.04 -17.32
CA PRO A 91 -30.49 8.72 -18.52
C PRO A 91 -29.45 8.78 -19.64
N ARG A 92 -29.92 8.66 -20.88
CA ARG A 92 -29.23 9.15 -22.06
C ARG A 92 -29.98 10.32 -22.65
N THR A 93 -29.27 11.38 -22.97
CA THR A 93 -29.83 12.59 -23.57
C THR A 93 -29.56 12.62 -25.06
N GLU A 94 -30.54 13.08 -25.84
CA GLU A 94 -30.38 13.30 -27.28
C GLU A 94 -29.99 14.77 -27.53
N CYS A 95 -28.71 14.98 -27.82
CA CYS A 95 -28.17 16.28 -28.19
C CYS A 95 -28.22 16.42 -29.72
N PRO A 96 -28.82 17.50 -30.27
CA PRO A 96 -28.87 17.72 -31.72
C PRO A 96 -27.49 17.78 -32.40
N GLU A 97 -26.48 18.23 -31.68
CA GLU A 97 -25.11 18.39 -32.21
C GLU A 97 -24.24 17.15 -32.01
N HIS A 98 -24.38 16.48 -30.86
CA HIS A 98 -23.46 15.41 -30.45
C HIS A 98 -24.09 14.01 -30.56
N GLY A 99 -25.40 13.91 -30.77
CA GLY A 99 -26.15 12.66 -30.75
C GLY A 99 -26.52 12.21 -29.34
N VAL A 100 -26.75 10.90 -29.18
CA VAL A 100 -27.25 10.29 -27.93
C VAL A 100 -26.09 9.94 -27.01
N HIS A 101 -26.07 10.53 -25.81
CA HIS A 101 -25.02 10.30 -24.81
C HIS A 101 -25.59 9.98 -23.44
N GLN A 102 -24.97 9.03 -22.75
CA GLN A 102 -25.27 8.75 -21.35
C GLN A 102 -24.71 9.85 -20.44
N ILE A 103 -25.51 10.32 -19.50
CA ILE A 103 -25.09 11.38 -18.57
C ILE A 103 -24.03 10.87 -17.57
N ALA A 104 -23.25 11.77 -17.01
CA ALA A 104 -22.49 11.49 -15.80
C ALA A 104 -23.45 11.41 -14.60
N VAL A 105 -23.22 10.45 -13.70
CA VAL A 105 -23.97 10.33 -12.45
C VAL A 105 -23.14 10.88 -11.29
N PRO A 106 -23.75 11.53 -10.28
CA PRO A 106 -22.98 12.20 -9.22
C PRO A 106 -22.28 11.24 -8.27
N TRP A 107 -22.66 9.96 -8.24
CA TRP A 107 -22.10 8.96 -7.33
C TRP A 107 -21.06 8.03 -7.97
N GLY A 108 -20.77 8.14 -9.26
CA GLY A 108 -19.98 7.11 -9.96
C GLY A 108 -19.26 7.61 -11.19
N GLU A 109 -18.02 7.16 -11.36
CA GLU A 109 -17.19 7.46 -12.53
C GLU A 109 -17.65 6.68 -13.78
N GLU A 110 -17.33 7.22 -14.95
CA GLU A 110 -17.58 6.52 -16.21
C GLU A 110 -16.87 5.14 -16.18
N ARG A 111 -17.59 4.11 -16.63
CA ARG A 111 -17.10 2.70 -16.68
C ARG A 111 -16.68 2.10 -15.34
N SER A 112 -16.87 2.78 -14.22
CA SER A 112 -16.76 2.15 -12.92
C SER A 112 -18.02 1.38 -12.57
N GLY A 113 -17.81 0.22 -11.94
CA GLY A 113 -18.86 -0.54 -11.25
C GLY A 113 -18.87 -0.28 -9.75
N PHE A 114 -18.24 0.81 -9.30
CA PHE A 114 -18.15 1.22 -7.90
C PHE A 114 -18.56 2.67 -7.74
N THR A 115 -19.18 3.01 -6.62
CA THR A 115 -19.47 4.41 -6.30
C THR A 115 -18.19 5.17 -5.93
N LEU A 116 -18.17 6.48 -6.11
CA LEU A 116 -17.08 7.38 -5.71
C LEU A 116 -16.65 7.19 -4.26
N LEU A 117 -17.62 7.07 -3.33
CA LEU A 117 -17.35 6.82 -1.91
C LEU A 117 -16.66 5.47 -1.67
N PHE A 118 -17.05 4.42 -2.41
CA PHE A 118 -16.36 3.13 -2.35
C PHE A 118 -14.93 3.24 -2.84
N GLU A 119 -14.72 3.92 -3.97
CA GLU A 119 -13.38 4.13 -4.51
C GLU A 119 -12.48 4.95 -3.59
N ALA A 120 -13.02 6.02 -3.00
CA ALA A 120 -12.32 6.84 -2.01
C ALA A 120 -11.88 5.98 -0.82
N PHE A 121 -12.77 5.13 -0.29
CA PHE A 121 -12.41 4.23 0.79
C PHE A 121 -11.32 3.21 0.41
N VAL A 122 -11.35 2.68 -0.82
CA VAL A 122 -10.24 1.84 -1.32
C VAL A 122 -8.93 2.62 -1.36
N MET A 123 -8.96 3.89 -1.79
CA MET A 123 -7.77 4.75 -1.83
C MET A 123 -7.24 5.10 -0.43
N GLU A 124 -8.10 5.22 0.58
CA GLU A 124 -7.68 5.41 1.99
C GLU A 124 -7.03 4.15 2.58
N LEU A 125 -7.50 2.96 2.19
CA LEU A 125 -6.94 1.69 2.68
C LEU A 125 -5.64 1.30 1.98
N ALA A 126 -5.45 1.69 0.72
CA ALA A 126 -4.33 1.27 -0.12
C ALA A 126 -2.93 1.57 0.46
N PRO A 127 -2.69 2.70 1.15
CA PRO A 127 -1.41 2.97 1.83
C PRO A 127 -1.21 2.15 3.11
N LEU A 128 -2.29 1.65 3.71
CA LEU A 128 -2.28 1.02 5.03
C LEU A 128 -2.19 -0.51 4.97
N LEU A 129 -2.74 -1.11 3.90
CA LEU A 129 -2.93 -2.54 3.80
C LEU A 129 -2.50 -3.07 2.43
N PRO A 130 -1.94 -4.29 2.35
CA PRO A 130 -1.78 -4.96 1.07
C PRO A 130 -3.14 -5.10 0.36
N VAL A 131 -3.19 -4.83 -0.95
CA VAL A 131 -4.45 -4.84 -1.73
C VAL A 131 -5.22 -6.16 -1.63
N LYS A 132 -4.52 -7.28 -1.44
CA LYS A 132 -5.13 -8.59 -1.19
C LYS A 132 -5.90 -8.64 0.14
N GLU A 133 -5.40 -7.99 1.19
CA GLU A 133 -6.10 -7.90 2.47
C GLU A 133 -7.31 -6.96 2.36
N ILE A 134 -7.17 -5.84 1.65
CA ILE A 134 -8.30 -4.94 1.35
C ILE A 134 -9.41 -5.71 0.62
N SER A 135 -9.03 -6.56 -0.34
CA SER A 135 -9.97 -7.40 -1.09
C SER A 135 -10.75 -8.36 -0.18
N ARG A 136 -10.10 -8.94 0.84
CA ARG A 136 -10.76 -9.80 1.82
C ARG A 136 -11.72 -9.01 2.71
N VAL A 137 -11.29 -7.85 3.23
CA VAL A 137 -12.09 -6.99 4.10
C VAL A 137 -13.34 -6.48 3.38
N LEU A 138 -13.21 -6.03 2.13
CA LEU A 138 -14.32 -5.48 1.34
C LEU A 138 -15.17 -6.55 0.65
N GLY A 139 -14.70 -7.80 0.63
CA GLY A 139 -15.33 -8.91 -0.08
C GLY A 139 -15.36 -8.72 -1.60
N GLU A 140 -14.28 -8.16 -2.16
CA GLU A 140 -14.09 -7.86 -3.58
C GLU A 140 -12.82 -8.53 -4.13
N THR A 141 -12.72 -8.63 -5.46
CA THR A 141 -11.51 -9.15 -6.11
C THR A 141 -10.40 -8.09 -6.14
N ASP A 142 -9.18 -8.48 -5.80
CA ASP A 142 -7.99 -7.62 -5.87
C ASP A 142 -7.80 -6.97 -7.25
N THR A 143 -8.13 -7.67 -8.34
CA THR A 143 -8.01 -7.19 -9.72
C THR A 143 -8.89 -5.97 -9.97
N ARG A 144 -10.11 -5.94 -9.40
CA ARG A 144 -11.00 -4.78 -9.48
C ARG A 144 -10.47 -3.62 -8.65
N LEU A 145 -9.91 -3.88 -7.47
CA LEU A 145 -9.32 -2.86 -6.61
C LEU A 145 -8.07 -2.24 -7.26
N TRP A 146 -7.20 -3.05 -7.87
CA TRP A 146 -6.05 -2.55 -8.63
C TRP A 146 -6.44 -1.65 -9.80
N ARG A 147 -7.60 -1.87 -10.46
CA ARG A 147 -8.11 -0.97 -11.50
C ARG A 147 -8.50 0.40 -10.93
N ILE A 148 -9.11 0.43 -9.74
CA ILE A 148 -9.43 1.68 -9.03
C ILE A 148 -8.12 2.41 -8.72
N ILE A 149 -7.19 1.74 -8.03
CA ILE A 149 -5.92 2.33 -7.59
C ILE A 149 -5.14 2.88 -8.78
N ARG A 150 -4.93 2.07 -9.84
CA ARG A 150 -4.19 2.51 -11.03
C ARG A 150 -4.81 3.72 -11.67
N ARG A 151 -6.13 3.73 -11.88
CA ARG A 151 -6.80 4.88 -12.51
C ARG A 151 -6.59 6.17 -11.73
N HIS A 152 -6.70 6.13 -10.39
CA HIS A 152 -6.49 7.31 -9.56
C HIS A 152 -5.02 7.74 -9.52
N VAL A 153 -4.09 6.79 -9.43
CA VAL A 153 -2.64 7.07 -9.50
C VAL A 153 -2.25 7.64 -10.86
N ASP A 154 -2.72 7.06 -11.97
CA ASP A 154 -2.43 7.54 -13.33
C ASP A 154 -2.96 8.96 -13.54
N ARG A 155 -4.16 9.26 -13.02
CA ARG A 155 -4.75 10.61 -13.04
C ARG A 155 -3.90 11.59 -12.23
N PHE A 156 -3.52 11.21 -11.01
CA PHE A 156 -2.65 12.03 -10.16
C PHE A 156 -1.30 12.30 -10.86
N LEU A 157 -0.67 11.27 -11.40
CA LEU A 157 0.58 11.40 -12.13
C LEU A 157 0.41 12.31 -13.35
N ALA A 158 -0.69 12.19 -14.11
CA ALA A 158 -0.95 13.07 -15.26
C ALA A 158 -1.02 14.56 -14.87
N THR A 159 -1.52 14.88 -13.68
CA THR A 159 -1.67 16.26 -13.19
C THR A 159 -0.62 16.69 -12.15
N GLN A 160 0.34 15.82 -11.83
CA GLN A 160 1.36 16.08 -10.81
C GLN A 160 2.13 17.37 -11.11
N ASP A 161 2.13 18.30 -10.15
CA ASP A 161 2.91 19.53 -10.19
C ASP A 161 4.34 19.27 -9.70
N LEU A 162 5.31 19.52 -10.57
CA LEU A 162 6.73 19.40 -10.29
C LEU A 162 7.42 20.78 -10.15
N THR A 163 6.64 21.86 -10.03
CA THR A 163 7.16 23.22 -9.89
C THR A 163 7.96 23.34 -8.60
N GLY A 164 9.18 23.85 -8.71
CA GLY A 164 10.05 24.04 -7.55
C GLY A 164 10.73 22.76 -7.04
N LEU A 165 10.63 21.64 -7.77
CA LEU A 165 11.40 20.44 -7.46
C LEU A 165 12.91 20.73 -7.56
N ARG A 166 13.64 20.53 -6.46
CA ARG A 166 15.10 20.79 -6.37
C ARG A 166 15.89 19.64 -5.78
N ARG A 167 15.38 19.03 -4.71
CA ARG A 167 16.09 17.98 -3.94
C ARG A 167 15.40 16.63 -4.13
N VAL A 168 16.11 15.67 -4.70
CA VAL A 168 15.56 14.36 -5.08
C VAL A 168 16.22 13.23 -4.29
N GLY A 169 15.42 12.39 -3.65
CA GLY A 169 15.86 11.09 -3.12
C GLY A 169 15.75 10.03 -4.19
N VAL A 170 16.73 9.12 -4.26
CA VAL A 170 16.64 7.92 -5.10
C VAL A 170 16.98 6.68 -4.29
N ASP A 171 16.11 5.67 -4.34
CA ASP A 171 16.31 4.39 -3.66
C ASP A 171 15.91 3.22 -4.56
N GLU A 172 16.59 2.08 -4.37
CA GLU A 172 16.32 0.82 -5.08
C GLU A 172 15.80 -0.23 -4.13
N THR A 173 14.67 -0.84 -4.48
CA THR A 173 14.14 -1.97 -3.74
C THR A 173 13.98 -3.19 -4.66
N SER A 174 14.51 -4.33 -4.22
CA SER A 174 14.25 -5.60 -4.88
C SER A 174 12.85 -6.09 -4.52
N TYR A 175 11.97 -6.25 -5.50
CA TYR A 175 10.57 -6.63 -5.23
C TYR A 175 10.32 -8.15 -5.39
N ARG A 176 11.28 -8.90 -5.94
CA ARG A 176 11.22 -10.37 -6.03
C ARG A 176 12.62 -10.97 -6.17
N ARG A 177 12.77 -12.23 -5.74
CA ARG A 177 13.97 -13.04 -6.05
C ARG A 177 14.25 -13.04 -7.56
N GLY A 178 15.54 -13.04 -7.92
CA GLY A 178 15.99 -13.05 -9.32
C GLY A 178 16.28 -11.66 -9.90
N HIS A 179 16.86 -10.75 -9.10
CA HIS A 179 17.37 -9.45 -9.54
C HIS A 179 16.33 -8.54 -10.22
N ARG A 180 15.10 -8.51 -9.69
CA ARG A 180 14.07 -7.58 -10.15
C ARG A 180 13.98 -6.41 -9.20
N TYR A 181 14.27 -5.22 -9.73
CA TYR A 181 14.38 -3.99 -8.97
C TYR A 181 13.34 -2.97 -9.43
N VAL A 182 12.92 -2.13 -8.49
CA VAL A 182 12.21 -0.89 -8.76
C VAL A 182 13.06 0.23 -8.16
N THR A 183 13.20 1.31 -8.91
CA THR A 183 13.79 2.57 -8.40
C THR A 183 12.68 3.58 -8.18
N ALA A 184 12.67 4.19 -7.00
CA ALA A 184 11.78 5.28 -6.64
C ALA A 184 12.55 6.60 -6.57
N PHE A 185 11.98 7.64 -7.15
CA PHE A 185 12.44 9.03 -7.05
C PHE A 185 11.46 9.80 -6.16
N VAL A 186 11.97 10.48 -5.14
CA VAL A 186 11.18 11.13 -4.09
C VAL A 186 11.53 12.61 -4.02
N ASP A 187 10.52 13.46 -3.88
CA ASP A 187 10.71 14.88 -3.57
C ASP A 187 11.04 15.01 -2.08
N LEU A 188 12.27 15.43 -1.76
CA LEU A 188 12.74 15.56 -0.38
C LEU A 188 12.19 16.82 0.31
N ASP A 189 11.71 17.80 -0.46
CA ASP A 189 11.09 19.02 0.07
C ASP A 189 9.63 18.76 0.44
N ARG A 190 8.89 18.09 -0.44
CA ARG A 190 7.44 17.84 -0.29
C ARG A 190 7.10 16.47 0.32
N GLY A 191 8.07 15.56 0.44
CA GLY A 191 7.90 14.26 1.10
C GLY A 191 7.00 13.26 0.36
N HIS A 192 7.02 13.25 -0.98
CA HIS A 192 6.23 12.30 -1.76
C HIS A 192 6.98 11.76 -2.98
N ALA A 193 6.56 10.59 -3.46
CA ALA A 193 7.14 9.97 -4.65
C ALA A 193 6.83 10.80 -5.92
N ILE A 194 7.88 11.12 -6.67
CA ILE A 194 7.80 11.81 -7.96
C ILE A 194 7.52 10.79 -9.04
N TRP A 195 8.34 9.75 -9.10
CA TRP A 195 8.33 8.78 -10.18
C TRP A 195 8.89 7.44 -9.73
N VAL A 196 8.33 6.36 -10.25
CA VAL A 196 8.73 4.99 -9.91
C VAL A 196 8.88 4.20 -11.21
N THR A 197 9.99 3.51 -11.39
CA THR A 197 10.29 2.76 -12.61
C THR A 197 10.91 1.41 -12.29
N GLU A 198 10.62 0.40 -13.12
CA GLU A 198 11.35 -0.88 -13.07
C GLU A 198 12.82 -0.71 -13.48
N GLY A 199 13.70 -1.51 -12.90
CA GLY A 199 15.13 -1.51 -13.16
C GLY A 199 15.95 -0.88 -12.04
N LYS A 200 17.25 -0.70 -12.32
CA LYS A 200 18.21 -0.12 -11.38
C LYS A 200 19.40 0.55 -12.08
N GLY A 201 20.17 1.33 -11.32
CA GLY A 201 21.44 1.91 -11.72
C GLY A 201 21.35 3.02 -12.77
N LYS A 202 22.41 3.18 -13.56
CA LYS A 202 22.57 4.31 -14.48
C LYS A 202 21.40 4.54 -15.46
N ALA A 203 20.81 3.46 -15.99
CA ALA A 203 19.75 3.57 -16.99
C ALA A 203 18.45 4.18 -16.44
N VAL A 204 18.13 4.01 -15.15
CA VAL A 204 16.93 4.61 -14.56
C VAL A 204 17.07 6.13 -14.44
N LEU A 205 18.28 6.67 -14.22
CA LEU A 205 18.55 8.10 -14.12
C LEU A 205 18.33 8.81 -15.47
N ALA A 206 18.78 8.20 -16.57
CA ALA A 206 18.53 8.74 -17.91
C ALA A 206 17.03 8.80 -18.23
N ARG A 207 16.27 7.76 -17.84
CA ARG A 207 14.82 7.78 -18.01
C ARG A 207 14.13 8.79 -17.10
N PHE A 208 14.65 9.02 -15.89
CA PHE A 208 14.12 10.05 -15.00
C PHE A 208 14.36 11.46 -15.56
N ALA A 209 15.54 11.73 -16.12
CA ALA A 209 15.80 12.99 -16.82
C ALA A 209 14.86 13.20 -18.02
N ALA A 210 14.61 12.14 -18.80
CA ALA A 210 13.63 12.18 -19.89
C ALA A 210 12.20 12.39 -19.38
N TYR A 211 11.82 11.76 -18.27
CA TYR A 211 10.54 11.98 -17.60
C TYR A 211 10.38 13.45 -17.19
N LEU A 212 11.33 14.04 -16.47
CA LEU A 212 11.30 15.46 -16.09
C LEU A 212 11.12 16.36 -17.31
N THR A 213 11.88 16.10 -18.38
CA THR A 213 11.79 16.86 -19.63
C THR A 213 10.40 16.74 -20.26
N SER A 214 9.80 15.54 -20.28
CA SER A 214 8.44 15.33 -20.78
C SER A 214 7.37 16.05 -19.95
N ARG A 215 7.70 16.42 -18.71
CA ARG A 215 6.86 17.19 -17.79
C ARG A 215 7.18 18.68 -17.79
N GLY A 216 8.03 19.15 -18.71
CA GLY A 216 8.44 20.55 -18.80
C GLY A 216 9.45 21.00 -17.75
N VAL A 217 10.07 20.07 -17.02
CA VAL A 217 11.08 20.34 -16.00
C VAL A 217 12.46 20.04 -16.59
N ALA A 218 13.32 21.05 -16.70
CA ALA A 218 14.69 20.85 -17.15
C ALA A 218 15.49 20.10 -16.06
N PRO A 219 16.22 19.00 -16.38
CA PRO A 219 17.03 18.27 -15.40
C PRO A 219 18.01 19.15 -14.61
N SER A 220 18.51 20.23 -15.21
CA SER A 220 19.42 21.19 -14.58
C SER A 220 18.83 21.95 -13.38
N VAL A 221 17.51 21.91 -13.15
CA VAL A 221 16.91 22.55 -11.98
C VAL A 221 17.14 21.73 -10.71
N ILE A 222 17.39 20.42 -10.84
CA ILE A 222 17.69 19.53 -9.71
C ILE A 222 19.09 19.87 -9.19
N THR A 223 19.15 20.31 -7.93
CA THR A 223 20.38 20.79 -7.30
C THR A 223 21.03 19.74 -6.40
N ASP A 224 20.26 18.79 -5.89
CA ASP A 224 20.73 17.82 -4.91
C ASP A 224 20.08 16.46 -5.14
N PHE A 225 20.89 15.41 -5.06
CA PHE A 225 20.43 14.03 -4.94
C PHE A 225 20.85 13.44 -3.60
N THR A 226 19.92 12.77 -2.92
CA THR A 226 20.22 11.87 -1.81
C THR A 226 20.06 10.43 -2.28
N LEU A 227 21.09 9.61 -2.09
CA LEU A 227 21.15 8.25 -2.63
C LEU A 227 21.97 7.33 -1.71
N ASP A 228 21.90 6.03 -1.97
CA ASP A 228 22.87 5.08 -1.44
C ASP A 228 24.28 5.28 -2.06
N MET A 229 25.24 4.46 -1.66
CA MET A 229 26.61 4.53 -2.19
C MET A 229 26.79 3.75 -3.52
N SER A 230 25.72 3.59 -4.31
CA SER A 230 25.76 2.89 -5.60
C SER A 230 26.58 3.64 -6.65
N GLU A 231 27.68 3.03 -7.10
CA GLU A 231 28.53 3.59 -8.16
C GLU A 231 27.74 3.84 -9.45
N ALA A 232 26.78 2.96 -9.76
CA ALA A 232 25.91 3.11 -10.94
C ALA A 232 25.03 4.37 -10.86
N PHE A 233 24.58 4.75 -9.67
CA PHE A 233 23.85 6.00 -9.46
C PHE A 233 24.76 7.21 -9.47
N ILE A 234 25.93 7.15 -8.85
CA ILE A 234 26.92 8.24 -8.90
C ILE A 234 27.25 8.58 -10.37
N GLN A 235 27.56 7.57 -11.18
CA GLN A 235 27.82 7.75 -12.62
C GLN A 235 26.57 8.27 -13.36
N GLY A 236 25.40 7.68 -13.09
CA GLY A 236 24.15 8.08 -13.74
C GLY A 236 23.73 9.52 -13.44
N ILE A 237 23.93 9.98 -12.21
CA ILE A 237 23.67 11.37 -11.82
C ILE A 237 24.72 12.30 -12.42
N GLY A 238 26.01 11.93 -12.38
CA GLY A 238 27.07 12.72 -13.00
C GLY A 238 26.84 12.99 -14.49
N GLU A 239 26.26 12.04 -15.22
CA GLU A 239 25.98 12.17 -16.65
C GLU A 239 24.70 12.95 -16.97
N ASN A 240 23.63 12.77 -16.18
CA ASN A 240 22.32 13.33 -16.50
C ASN A 240 22.01 14.62 -15.72
N PHE A 241 22.69 14.84 -14.59
CA PHE A 241 22.49 15.95 -13.66
C PHE A 241 23.85 16.49 -13.18
N PRO A 242 24.73 16.97 -14.08
CA PRO A 242 26.12 17.31 -13.75
C PRO A 242 26.29 18.47 -12.76
N GLN A 243 25.24 19.26 -12.53
CA GLN A 243 25.23 20.37 -11.58
C GLN A 243 24.74 19.95 -10.18
N ALA A 244 24.20 18.74 -10.05
CA ALA A 244 23.61 18.28 -8.80
C ALA A 244 24.69 17.82 -7.82
N ARG A 245 24.51 18.17 -6.55
CA ARG A 245 25.33 17.69 -5.44
C ARG A 245 24.84 16.29 -5.03
N LEU A 246 25.79 15.41 -4.72
CA LEU A 246 25.50 14.08 -4.22
C LEU A 246 25.61 14.08 -2.70
N THR A 247 24.55 13.62 -2.03
CA THR A 247 24.53 13.37 -0.60
C THR A 247 24.30 11.88 -0.38
N PHE A 248 25.18 11.24 0.38
CA PHE A 248 24.94 9.84 0.75
C PHE A 248 23.96 9.77 1.91
N ASP A 249 23.02 8.83 1.78
CA ASP A 249 22.04 8.54 2.81
C ASP A 249 22.72 8.12 4.12
N LYS A 250 22.35 8.81 5.22
CA LYS A 250 22.94 8.59 6.55
C LYS A 250 22.74 7.16 7.04
N PHE A 251 21.60 6.55 6.78
CA PHE A 251 21.32 5.18 7.23
C PHE A 251 22.29 4.19 6.57
N HIS A 252 22.57 4.33 5.28
CA HIS A 252 23.53 3.48 4.57
C HIS A 252 24.96 3.64 5.09
N VAL A 253 25.37 4.89 5.36
CA VAL A 253 26.70 5.17 5.95
C VAL A 253 26.84 4.53 7.34
N ILE A 254 25.86 4.74 8.22
CA ILE A 254 25.87 4.17 9.58
C ILE A 254 25.78 2.65 9.55
N LYS A 255 24.97 2.08 8.65
CA LYS A 255 24.89 0.62 8.45
C LYS A 255 26.24 0.02 8.08
N MET A 256 26.97 0.63 7.14
CA MET A 256 28.30 0.17 6.73
C MET A 256 29.32 0.26 7.88
N MET A 257 29.32 1.35 8.64
CA MET A 257 30.16 1.49 9.83
C MET A 257 29.87 0.39 10.86
N ASN A 258 28.58 0.15 11.15
CA ASN A 258 28.13 -0.88 12.07
C ASN A 258 28.52 -2.31 11.60
N GLU A 259 28.43 -2.56 10.29
CA GLU A 259 28.85 -3.84 9.69
C GLU A 259 30.37 -4.03 9.80
N ALA A 260 31.17 -2.99 9.55
CA ALA A 260 32.62 -3.05 9.71
C ALA A 260 33.02 -3.33 11.17
N VAL A 261 32.40 -2.65 12.14
CA VAL A 261 32.63 -2.90 13.58
C VAL A 261 32.24 -4.32 13.96
N ASP A 262 31.08 -4.82 13.52
CA ASP A 262 30.69 -6.21 13.80
C ASP A 262 31.62 -7.22 13.13
N GLN A 263 32.18 -6.91 11.96
CA GLN A 263 33.14 -7.76 11.26
C GLN A 263 34.43 -7.91 12.07
N VAL A 264 35.04 -6.79 12.51
CA VAL A 264 36.24 -6.82 13.37
C VAL A 264 35.95 -7.60 14.66
N ARG A 265 34.82 -7.32 15.32
CA ARG A 265 34.39 -8.05 16.52
C ARG A 265 34.26 -9.56 16.28
N ARG A 266 33.74 -9.99 15.12
CA ARG A 266 33.62 -11.42 14.77
C ARG A 266 34.99 -12.07 14.57
N GLU A 267 35.94 -11.35 14.02
CA GLU A 267 37.31 -11.80 13.82
C GLU A 267 38.03 -11.96 15.14
N GLU A 268 37.99 -10.94 16.01
CA GLU A 268 38.62 -10.96 17.33
C GLU A 268 38.00 -11.98 18.28
N ARG A 269 36.68 -12.20 18.20
CA ARG A 269 35.99 -13.21 19.02
C ARG A 269 36.62 -14.60 18.90
N ARG A 270 37.25 -14.94 17.76
CA ARG A 270 37.92 -16.24 17.59
C ARG A 270 39.06 -16.45 18.60
N GLY A 271 39.64 -15.39 19.13
CA GLY A 271 40.68 -15.42 20.17
C GLY A 271 40.24 -14.84 21.53
N ALA A 272 38.97 -14.42 21.67
CA ALA A 272 38.43 -13.79 22.86
C ALA A 272 36.96 -14.21 23.07
N GLU A 273 36.73 -15.23 23.90
CA GLU A 273 35.37 -15.70 24.24
C GLU A 273 34.53 -14.60 24.88
N GLU A 274 35.17 -13.62 25.52
CA GLU A 274 34.58 -12.49 26.22
C GLU A 274 33.83 -11.54 25.27
N LEU A 275 34.10 -11.59 23.96
CA LEU A 275 33.36 -10.87 22.91
C LEU A 275 32.06 -11.59 22.48
N THR A 276 31.72 -12.71 23.11
CA THR A 276 30.45 -13.42 22.87
C THR A 276 29.28 -12.62 23.43
N GLY A 277 28.26 -12.38 22.60
CA GLY A 277 27.08 -11.60 22.99
C GLY A 277 27.31 -10.09 23.08
N SER A 278 28.52 -9.58 22.80
CA SER A 278 28.83 -8.15 22.93
C SER A 278 28.39 -7.31 21.73
N ARG A 279 27.93 -7.91 20.63
CA ARG A 279 27.59 -7.22 19.35
C ARG A 279 26.88 -5.89 19.54
N TYR A 280 25.77 -5.88 20.27
CA TYR A 280 24.96 -4.67 20.41
C TYR A 280 25.64 -3.57 21.22
N LEU A 281 26.57 -3.90 22.13
CA LEU A 281 27.31 -2.90 22.91
C LEU A 281 28.12 -1.96 22.01
N TRP A 282 28.63 -2.47 20.89
CA TRP A 282 29.43 -1.73 19.91
C TRP A 282 28.61 -0.89 18.93
N LEU A 283 27.28 -1.06 18.94
CA LEU A 283 26.36 -0.37 18.01
C LEU A 283 25.63 0.81 18.65
N TYR A 284 25.85 1.05 19.95
CA TYR A 284 25.31 2.20 20.67
C TYR A 284 26.35 3.31 20.77
N ASN A 285 25.86 4.55 20.82
CA ASN A 285 26.70 5.67 21.24
C ASN A 285 27.19 5.42 22.68
N PRO A 286 28.47 5.68 23.01
CA PRO A 286 29.02 5.44 24.35
C PRO A 286 28.21 6.08 25.49
N GLU A 287 27.59 7.22 25.18
CA GLU A 287 26.79 8.05 26.09
C GLU A 287 25.39 7.46 26.34
N SER A 288 24.91 6.60 25.43
CA SER A 288 23.60 5.94 25.51
C SER A 288 23.67 4.58 26.23
N LEU A 289 24.86 4.15 26.63
CA LEU A 289 25.06 2.89 27.34
C LEU A 289 24.77 3.04 28.84
N SER A 290 24.08 2.06 29.42
CA SER A 290 23.95 1.98 30.88
C SER A 290 25.32 1.71 31.54
N PRO A 291 25.49 2.04 32.83
CA PRO A 291 26.74 1.78 33.56
C PRO A 291 27.20 0.32 33.48
N LYS A 292 26.25 -0.62 33.50
CA LYS A 292 26.53 -2.07 33.35
C LYS A 292 27.09 -2.41 31.96
N GLN A 293 26.57 -1.77 30.91
CA GLN A 293 27.02 -1.98 29.55
C GLN A 293 28.39 -1.32 29.30
N GLN A 294 28.64 -0.14 29.87
CA GLN A 294 29.96 0.51 29.84
C GLN A 294 31.03 -0.34 30.53
N ALA A 295 30.73 -0.92 31.69
CA ALA A 295 31.65 -1.83 32.39
C ALA A 295 31.95 -3.11 31.57
N ALA A 296 30.99 -3.60 30.79
CA ALA A 296 31.21 -4.75 29.91
C ALA A 296 32.10 -4.42 28.70
N LEU A 297 32.08 -3.16 28.22
CA LEU A 297 32.95 -2.69 27.13
C LEU A 297 34.39 -2.42 27.57
N THR A 298 34.57 -1.92 28.80
CA THR A 298 35.90 -1.62 29.37
C THR A 298 36.55 -2.81 30.08
N ALA A 299 35.90 -3.99 30.07
CA ALA A 299 36.49 -5.20 30.62
C ALA A 299 37.84 -5.52 29.91
N PRO A 300 38.88 -5.94 30.64
CA PRO A 300 40.24 -6.14 30.10
C PRO A 300 40.31 -7.05 28.87
N ALA A 301 39.35 -7.95 28.72
CA ALA A 301 39.24 -8.84 27.57
C ALA A 301 38.81 -8.15 26.26
N CYS A 302 38.12 -7.01 26.35
CA CYS A 302 37.69 -6.19 25.21
C CYS A 302 38.74 -5.17 24.76
N LEU A 303 39.86 -5.03 25.50
CA LEU A 303 40.92 -4.03 25.30
C LEU A 303 42.29 -4.68 25.02
N LYS A 304 42.35 -5.98 24.71
CA LYS A 304 43.62 -6.64 24.38
C LYS A 304 44.22 -5.93 23.16
N GLU A 305 45.31 -5.19 23.34
CA GLU A 305 46.05 -4.59 22.24
C GLU A 305 46.53 -5.71 21.31
N HIS A 306 46.03 -5.74 20.08
CA HIS A 306 46.51 -6.67 19.07
C HIS A 306 47.89 -6.20 18.58
N PRO A 307 48.96 -7.03 18.64
CA PRO A 307 50.31 -6.66 18.19
C PRO A 307 50.44 -6.44 16.68
N GLN A 308 49.34 -6.54 15.93
CA GLN A 308 49.30 -6.33 14.49
C GLN A 308 48.26 -5.28 14.20
N ASP A 309 48.68 -4.01 14.25
CA ASP A 309 48.16 -3.02 13.33
C ASP A 309 48.54 -3.53 11.92
N PRO A 310 47.60 -4.05 11.10
CA PRO A 310 47.96 -4.46 9.76
C PRO A 310 48.39 -3.20 9.03
N LYS A 311 49.70 -2.99 8.92
CA LYS A 311 50.34 -1.97 8.09
C LYS A 311 49.67 -1.98 6.71
N GLY A 312 48.66 -1.12 6.49
CA GLY A 312 47.98 -1.09 5.21
C GLY A 312 46.57 -0.50 5.17
N LEU A 313 45.79 -0.52 6.25
CA LEU A 313 44.44 0.07 6.25
C LEU A 313 44.43 1.43 6.95
N ARG A 314 45.18 2.40 6.39
CA ARG A 314 44.74 3.78 6.55
C ARG A 314 43.55 3.95 5.60
N PRO A 315 42.38 4.45 6.05
CA PRO A 315 41.41 4.93 5.10
C PRO A 315 42.14 5.95 4.22
N GLU A 316 42.22 5.69 2.92
CA GLU A 316 42.64 6.72 2.00
C GLU A 316 41.76 7.95 2.30
N ALA A 317 42.40 9.10 2.50
CA ALA A 317 41.64 10.32 2.69
C ALA A 317 40.65 10.42 1.52
N PRO A 318 39.35 10.67 1.78
CA PRO A 318 38.39 10.79 0.71
C PRO A 318 38.93 11.80 -0.30
N PRO A 319 38.87 11.52 -1.62
CA PRO A 319 39.43 12.39 -2.62
C PRO A 319 38.98 13.83 -2.37
N ALA A 320 39.96 14.74 -2.25
CA ALA A 320 39.72 16.13 -1.92
C ALA A 320 38.69 16.72 -2.89
N GLY A 321 37.48 16.98 -2.39
CA GLY A 321 36.38 17.57 -3.16
C GLY A 321 35.07 16.78 -3.22
N VAL A 322 34.97 15.55 -2.70
CA VAL A 322 33.75 14.72 -2.85
C VAL A 322 32.73 14.88 -1.72
N LEU A 323 33.14 15.27 -0.51
CA LEU A 323 32.23 15.46 0.62
C LEU A 323 32.37 16.89 1.14
N ARG A 324 31.37 17.72 0.86
CA ARG A 324 31.12 18.96 1.62
C ARG A 324 30.01 18.66 2.61
N GLU A 325 30.19 19.03 3.86
CA GLU A 325 29.11 18.97 4.85
C GLU A 325 27.90 19.75 4.31
N GLY A 326 26.83 19.00 3.99
CA GLY A 326 25.55 19.60 3.63
C GLY A 326 24.87 20.17 4.87
N PRO A 327 23.96 21.14 4.73
CA PRO A 327 23.16 21.62 5.85
C PRO A 327 22.39 20.46 6.48
N ALA A 328 22.27 20.47 7.81
CA ALA A 328 21.54 19.45 8.56
C ALA A 328 20.12 19.26 7.98
N LEU A 329 19.89 18.12 7.33
CA LEU A 329 18.56 17.71 6.90
C LEU A 329 17.78 17.36 8.19
N GLY A 330 16.78 18.17 8.54
CA GLY A 330 15.90 17.89 9.67
C GLY A 330 15.20 16.54 9.52
N ASP A 331 14.85 15.93 10.66
CA ASP A 331 14.42 14.53 10.84
C ASP A 331 13.23 14.02 9.98
N ARG A 332 12.62 14.87 9.15
CA ARG A 332 11.40 14.55 8.38
C ARG A 332 11.64 13.73 7.11
N VAL A 333 12.86 13.70 6.58
CA VAL A 333 13.16 13.02 5.30
C VAL A 333 13.30 11.50 5.48
N ALA A 334 13.64 11.04 6.68
CA ALA A 334 13.86 9.63 6.97
C ALA A 334 12.56 8.81 7.02
N GLU A 335 11.44 9.36 7.48
CA GLU A 335 10.20 8.57 7.65
C GLU A 335 9.59 8.11 6.31
N THR A 336 9.63 8.94 5.26
CA THR A 336 9.03 8.60 3.97
C THR A 336 9.83 7.56 3.19
N LEU A 337 11.17 7.59 3.25
CA LEU A 337 12.00 6.55 2.64
C LEU A 337 11.94 5.22 3.41
N VAL A 338 11.92 5.27 4.75
CA VAL A 338 11.85 4.07 5.60
C VAL A 338 10.57 3.26 5.35
N LEU A 339 9.47 3.89 4.92
CA LEU A 339 8.22 3.19 4.56
C LEU A 339 8.30 2.40 3.24
N ALA A 340 9.15 2.80 2.29
CA ALA A 340 9.25 2.12 0.99
C ALA A 340 10.14 0.86 1.01
N SER A 341 11.07 0.78 1.96
CA SER A 341 12.14 -0.22 1.97
C SER A 341 11.95 -1.33 3.02
N GLN A 342 10.80 -1.41 3.69
CA GLN A 342 10.51 -2.44 4.71
C GLN A 342 10.14 -3.78 4.05
N PRO A 343 10.96 -4.85 4.18
CA PRO A 343 10.48 -6.19 3.92
C PRO A 343 9.42 -6.56 4.98
N GLN A 344 8.31 -7.16 4.52
CA GLN A 344 7.31 -7.77 5.40
C GLN A 344 8.00 -8.71 6.41
N PRO A 345 7.63 -8.67 7.71
CA PRO A 345 8.20 -9.59 8.68
C PRO A 345 7.89 -11.03 8.26
N PRO A 346 8.82 -11.99 8.48
CA PRO A 346 8.51 -13.39 8.29
C PRO A 346 7.32 -13.73 9.19
N GLY A 347 6.27 -14.30 8.57
CA GLY A 347 5.11 -14.78 9.30
C GLY A 347 5.55 -15.61 10.50
N THR A 348 4.97 -15.31 11.64
CA THR A 348 5.16 -16.04 12.90
C THR A 348 4.93 -17.53 12.65
N GLY A 349 6.02 -18.27 12.51
CA GLY A 349 6.05 -19.72 12.54
C GLY A 349 6.63 -20.17 13.86
N GLN A 350 5.77 -20.67 14.73
CA GLN A 350 6.01 -21.66 15.79
C GLN A 350 4.61 -22.22 16.05
N GLU A 351 4.35 -23.52 15.94
CA GLU A 351 5.02 -24.59 16.67
C GLU A 351 5.26 -25.83 15.81
N ALA A 352 6.46 -26.40 15.89
CA ALA A 352 6.71 -27.81 15.61
C ALA A 352 7.42 -28.40 16.83
N GLY A 353 6.72 -29.32 17.50
CA GLY A 353 7.24 -30.09 18.63
C GLY A 353 8.34 -31.08 18.21
N PRO A 354 9.08 -31.65 19.18
CA PRO A 354 10.25 -32.45 18.91
C PRO A 354 9.82 -33.86 18.49
N ASN A 355 10.47 -34.42 17.47
CA ASN A 355 10.44 -35.86 17.29
C ASN A 355 11.76 -36.41 16.76
N HIS A 356 11.97 -37.65 17.15
CA HIS A 356 13.22 -38.37 17.32
C HIS A 356 13.98 -38.73 16.03
N GLN A 357 15.22 -39.11 16.27
CA GLN A 357 16.17 -39.84 15.42
C GLN A 357 15.54 -40.96 14.56
N GLU A 358 16.10 -41.13 13.36
CA GLU A 358 16.62 -42.38 12.73
C GLU A 358 16.64 -42.15 11.19
N SER A 359 17.80 -41.92 10.57
CA SER A 359 18.78 -42.88 10.02
C SER A 359 18.37 -43.55 8.69
N LEU A 360 19.33 -43.52 7.74
CA LEU A 360 19.44 -44.29 6.49
C LEU A 360 18.50 -43.82 5.37
N GLY A 361 18.89 -43.63 4.10
CA GLY A 361 20.09 -43.93 3.32
C GLY A 361 19.65 -44.02 1.85
N GLY A 362 20.57 -43.81 0.90
CA GLY A 362 20.41 -44.25 -0.49
C GLY A 362 19.86 -43.23 -1.49
N GLY A 363 20.66 -43.00 -2.53
CA GLY A 363 20.45 -42.06 -3.62
C GLY A 363 19.46 -42.51 -4.73
N PRO A 364 19.58 -41.90 -5.92
CA PRO A 364 18.46 -41.57 -6.82
C PRO A 364 18.33 -42.52 -8.01
N GLU A 365 17.14 -42.58 -8.66
CA GLU A 365 17.06 -42.89 -10.10
C GLU A 365 15.68 -42.62 -10.75
N SER A 366 15.75 -41.97 -11.92
CA SER A 366 14.95 -42.12 -13.17
C SER A 366 13.41 -42.11 -13.21
N HIS A 367 12.89 -41.08 -13.90
CA HIS A 367 11.86 -41.05 -14.97
C HIS A 367 11.38 -42.38 -15.62
N PRO A 368 10.32 -42.40 -16.48
CA PRO A 368 9.11 -41.58 -16.58
C PRO A 368 7.83 -42.37 -17.01
N ASN A 369 6.70 -41.64 -17.10
CA ASN A 369 5.61 -41.76 -18.09
C ASN A 369 4.73 -43.04 -18.18
N ARG A 370 3.40 -42.89 -18.04
CA ARG A 370 2.45 -43.33 -19.08
C ARG A 370 0.99 -42.90 -18.87
N ASP A 371 0.43 -42.49 -20.00
CA ASP A 371 -0.96 -42.20 -20.35
C ASP A 371 -2.01 -43.25 -19.92
N ARG A 372 -3.24 -42.76 -19.69
CA ARG A 372 -4.49 -43.09 -20.42
C ARG A 372 -5.71 -42.56 -19.63
N GLN A 373 -6.41 -41.53 -20.11
CA GLN A 373 -7.60 -41.62 -20.97
C GLN A 373 -8.66 -42.67 -20.54
N ARG A 374 -9.77 -42.25 -19.92
CA ARG A 374 -11.14 -42.18 -20.51
C ARG A 374 -12.26 -41.97 -19.45
N HIS A 375 -13.23 -41.17 -19.87
CA HIS A 375 -14.52 -40.74 -19.29
C HIS A 375 -15.52 -41.91 -18.99
N PRO A 376 -16.83 -41.64 -18.74
CA PRO A 376 -17.50 -40.93 -17.64
C PRO A 376 -18.67 -41.78 -17.05
N GLY A 377 -19.40 -41.25 -16.05
CA GLY A 377 -20.79 -41.63 -15.80
C GLY A 377 -21.08 -42.12 -14.39
N GLY A 378 -22.07 -41.51 -13.75
CA GLY A 378 -22.56 -41.96 -12.44
C GLY A 378 -23.43 -40.92 -11.74
N THR A 379 -24.67 -40.79 -12.19
CA THR A 379 -25.76 -40.07 -11.50
C THR A 379 -26.14 -40.80 -10.21
N GLN A 380 -26.04 -40.17 -9.04
CA GLN A 380 -26.87 -40.52 -7.87
C GLN A 380 -27.21 -39.26 -7.04
N GLN A 381 -28.49 -39.15 -6.72
CA GLN A 381 -29.16 -38.13 -5.90
C GLN A 381 -29.17 -38.56 -4.40
N PRO A 382 -29.74 -37.77 -3.47
CA PRO A 382 -29.06 -37.24 -2.30
C PRO A 382 -29.17 -38.11 -1.03
N LEU A 383 -28.19 -37.99 -0.14
CA LEU A 383 -28.27 -38.47 1.24
C LEU A 383 -28.69 -37.33 2.17
N GLN A 384 -29.88 -37.48 2.76
CA GLN A 384 -30.29 -36.77 3.97
C GLN A 384 -29.43 -37.25 5.16
N GLY A 385 -28.92 -36.31 5.95
CA GLY A 385 -28.18 -36.67 7.16
C GLY A 385 -27.71 -35.49 8.02
N ARG A 386 -28.53 -35.16 9.01
CA ARG A 386 -28.20 -34.65 10.36
C ARG A 386 -27.81 -33.17 10.53
N LEU A 387 -28.74 -32.48 11.18
CA LEU A 387 -28.57 -31.29 12.00
C LEU A 387 -27.39 -31.47 12.97
N GLY A 388 -26.41 -30.57 12.87
CA GLY A 388 -25.28 -30.43 13.78
C GLY A 388 -25.15 -28.97 14.18
N GLU A 389 -24.95 -28.76 15.47
CA GLU A 389 -25.13 -27.53 16.27
C GLU A 389 -24.32 -26.30 15.81
N SER A 390 -24.93 -25.11 15.99
CA SER A 390 -24.28 -23.80 15.85
C SER A 390 -23.11 -23.62 16.83
N PRO A 391 -21.95 -23.09 16.38
CA PRO A 391 -20.92 -22.62 17.30
C PRO A 391 -21.40 -21.37 18.04
N ARG A 392 -21.38 -21.42 19.37
CA ARG A 392 -21.65 -20.28 20.27
C ARG A 392 -20.55 -19.22 20.11
N LEU A 393 -20.96 -17.96 19.96
CA LEU A 393 -20.09 -16.79 20.05
C LEU A 393 -19.55 -16.64 21.48
N PRO A 394 -18.25 -16.32 21.68
CA PRO A 394 -17.72 -16.06 23.02
C PRO A 394 -18.25 -14.73 23.58
N HIS A 395 -18.70 -14.77 24.83
CA HIS A 395 -19.11 -13.62 25.62
C HIS A 395 -17.92 -12.67 25.87
N LEU A 396 -18.02 -11.43 25.39
CA LEU A 396 -17.17 -10.32 25.81
C LEU A 396 -17.67 -9.80 27.16
N HIS A 397 -16.91 -10.06 28.22
CA HIS A 397 -17.09 -9.43 29.52
C HIS A 397 -16.69 -7.95 29.42
N LEU A 398 -17.67 -7.06 29.50
CA LEU A 398 -17.47 -5.64 29.76
C LEU A 398 -17.17 -5.49 31.26
N CYS A 399 -15.93 -5.14 31.60
CA CYS A 399 -15.57 -4.72 32.95
C CYS A 399 -15.76 -3.20 33.03
N GLY A 400 -16.91 -2.81 33.58
CA GLY A 400 -17.14 -1.45 34.08
C GLY A 400 -16.75 -1.40 35.55
N SER A 401 -15.88 -0.47 35.92
CA SER A 401 -15.76 0.03 37.29
C SER A 401 -15.86 1.55 37.23
N GLU A 402 -17.05 2.06 37.54
CA GLU A 402 -17.22 3.42 38.05
C GLU A 402 -16.52 3.52 39.40
N LEU A 403 -15.94 4.69 39.71
CA LEU A 403 -15.94 5.34 41.02
C LEU A 403 -15.06 6.61 40.93
N PHE A 404 -15.70 7.78 40.91
CA PHE A 404 -15.43 8.94 41.79
C PHE A 404 -16.14 10.19 41.27
N THR A 405 -17.37 10.37 41.73
CA THR A 405 -18.01 11.69 41.90
C THR A 405 -17.93 12.04 43.39
N GLY A 406 -17.49 13.25 43.76
CA GLY A 406 -17.67 13.73 45.14
C GLY A 406 -16.80 14.92 45.58
N GLN A 407 -17.16 16.11 45.10
CA GLN A 407 -17.22 17.40 45.83
C GLN A 407 -16.08 17.85 46.76
N ARG A 408 -15.52 19.03 46.46
CA ARG A 408 -15.84 20.28 47.20
C ARG A 408 -15.85 21.47 46.25
#